data_AF-A0A7U9SRT5-F1
#
_entry.id   AF-A0A7U9SRT5-F1
#
_cell.length_a   1.000
_cell.length_b   1.000
_cell.length_c   1.000
_cell.angle_alpha   90.00
_cell.angle_beta   90.00
_cell.angle_gamma   90.00
#
_symmetry.space_group_name_H-M   'P 1'
#
loop_
_entity.id
_entity.type
_entity.pdbx_description
1 polymer ?
#
loop_
_entity_poly.entity_id
_entity_poly.type
_entity_poly.pdbx_seq_one_letter_code
_entity_poly.pdbx_strand_id
1 'polypeptide(L)'
;MIEGSLRKLAEEGRLDKPIVLWGVNGMTPEIISWLRTNGYGEKLLFIVDNFKYTFCQQCQGLPVYEPGKLKELQEGSVAAMFAVGKNHVNIRKQLEAYGIGEIYNLVNLSEGKVLASCGLPYHFEGRSKGKKYLCYILAGYDPALWDSTLARVEAFQSSSVDYCLVSSGRYVAYLDEMARRNGWSYLYTETNQVCFIQNMAITLHPHAEYIFKIDEDMFIGRGFFGRMIEEYHRIEREGDYKIGFVVPVIPLNCTGYVSYLRISGNKGVYEQRFGRAYRCDFSAVFNVAETAEFLWDTMETFDGMAEKFHENHGYQILGSYFNIGCILFSRSRWLMMGKWPEKPGESGMGMDEAYIYQDNIENSLAIYEVQGVLAGHLAFGHQKGRMMEYYREHPEKFRIT
;
A
#
# COMPACT_ATOMS: atom_id res chain seq x y z
N MET A 1 -29.94 -5.72 -23.56
CA MET A 1 -28.82 -4.76 -23.42
C MET A 1 -27.48 -5.45 -23.68
N ILE A 2 -27.10 -6.45 -22.86
CA ILE A 2 -25.83 -7.21 -23.00
C ILE A 2 -25.65 -7.83 -24.39
N GLU A 3 -26.68 -8.48 -24.92
CA GLU A 3 -26.62 -9.08 -26.27
C GLU A 3 -26.33 -8.04 -27.36
N GLY A 4 -26.93 -6.85 -27.26
CA GLY A 4 -26.67 -5.76 -28.21
C GLY A 4 -25.21 -5.29 -28.14
N SER A 5 -24.65 -5.19 -26.93
CA SER A 5 -23.23 -4.90 -26.74
C SER A 5 -22.33 -5.98 -27.35
N LEU A 6 -22.65 -7.26 -27.14
CA LEU A 6 -21.89 -8.38 -27.70
C LEU A 6 -21.94 -8.41 -29.23
N ARG A 7 -23.12 -8.19 -29.84
CA ARG A 7 -23.28 -8.05 -31.30
C ARG A 7 -22.44 -6.91 -31.86
N LYS A 8 -22.48 -5.74 -31.22
CA LYS A 8 -21.67 -4.60 -31.62
C LYS A 8 -20.17 -4.91 -31.57
N LEU A 9 -19.70 -5.56 -30.50
CA LEU A 9 -18.29 -5.96 -30.40
C LEU A 9 -17.89 -6.98 -31.48
N ALA A 10 -18.79 -7.90 -31.84
CA ALA A 10 -18.58 -8.86 -32.91
C ALA A 10 -18.47 -8.16 -34.27
N GLU A 11 -19.40 -7.24 -34.57
CA GLU A 11 -19.41 -6.43 -35.80
C GLU A 11 -18.14 -5.57 -35.94
N GLU A 12 -17.61 -5.07 -34.82
CA GLU A 12 -16.37 -4.30 -34.75
C GLU A 12 -15.09 -5.17 -34.78
N GLY A 13 -15.19 -6.50 -34.84
CA GLY A 13 -14.04 -7.43 -34.81
C GLY A 13 -13.32 -7.48 -33.45
N ARG A 14 -13.95 -6.98 -32.39
CA ARG A 14 -13.34 -6.85 -31.04
C ARG A 14 -13.40 -8.12 -30.21
N LEU A 15 -14.01 -9.18 -30.76
CA LEU A 15 -14.10 -10.51 -30.15
C LEU A 15 -13.07 -11.51 -30.69
N ASP A 16 -12.20 -11.10 -31.61
CA ASP A 16 -11.24 -12.00 -32.26
C ASP A 16 -10.04 -12.36 -31.36
N LYS A 17 -9.81 -11.56 -30.32
CA LYS A 17 -8.79 -11.79 -29.30
C LYS A 17 -9.27 -12.79 -28.24
N PRO A 18 -8.35 -13.46 -27.53
CA PRO A 18 -8.70 -14.18 -26.32
C PRO A 18 -9.40 -13.28 -25.30
N ILE A 19 -10.43 -13.81 -24.65
CA ILE A 19 -11.34 -13.09 -23.77
C ILE A 19 -11.21 -13.65 -22.35
N VAL A 20 -11.04 -12.75 -21.40
CA VAL A 20 -11.18 -13.02 -19.97
C VAL A 20 -12.45 -12.33 -19.47
N LEU A 21 -13.26 -13.05 -18.70
CA LEU A 21 -14.42 -12.46 -18.04
C LEU A 21 -14.04 -12.01 -16.63
N TRP A 22 -14.59 -10.90 -16.17
CA TRP A 22 -14.36 -10.41 -14.81
C TRP A 22 -15.64 -10.46 -13.98
N GLY A 23 -15.56 -11.23 -12.90
CA GLY A 23 -16.60 -11.47 -11.90
C GLY A 23 -17.63 -12.52 -12.34
N VAL A 24 -18.13 -13.28 -11.37
CA VAL A 24 -19.30 -14.15 -11.55
C VAL A 24 -20.56 -13.43 -11.05
N ASN A 25 -21.52 -13.22 -11.94
CA ASN A 25 -22.82 -12.62 -11.63
C ASN A 25 -23.95 -13.26 -12.45
N GLY A 26 -25.19 -12.78 -12.26
CA GLY A 26 -26.37 -13.35 -12.92
C GLY A 26 -26.34 -13.31 -14.46
N MET A 27 -25.55 -12.41 -15.05
CA MET A 27 -25.38 -12.29 -16.51
C MET A 27 -24.24 -13.16 -17.05
N THR A 28 -23.33 -13.66 -16.20
CA THR A 28 -22.17 -14.46 -16.63
C THR A 28 -22.58 -15.68 -17.47
N PRO A 29 -23.60 -16.49 -17.10
CA PRO A 29 -24.02 -17.62 -17.94
C PRO A 29 -24.54 -17.21 -19.32
N GLU A 30 -25.27 -16.11 -19.41
CA GLU A 30 -25.82 -15.60 -20.68
C GLU A 30 -24.69 -15.12 -21.62
N ILE A 31 -23.70 -14.41 -21.07
CA ILE A 31 -22.52 -13.96 -21.83
C ILE A 31 -21.76 -15.15 -22.40
N ILE A 32 -21.48 -16.17 -21.58
CA ILE A 32 -20.76 -17.37 -22.01
C ILE A 32 -21.55 -18.14 -23.07
N SER A 33 -22.86 -18.32 -22.86
CA SER A 33 -23.74 -19.02 -23.79
C SER A 33 -23.78 -18.32 -25.15
N TRP A 34 -23.91 -16.99 -25.14
CA TRP A 34 -23.92 -16.19 -26.36
C TRP A 34 -22.60 -16.31 -27.13
N LEU A 35 -21.46 -16.16 -26.45
CA LEU A 35 -20.13 -16.26 -27.09
C LEU A 35 -19.91 -17.64 -27.70
N ARG A 36 -20.29 -18.72 -27.01
CA ARG A 36 -20.18 -20.09 -27.54
C ARG A 36 -21.06 -20.31 -28.77
N THR A 37 -22.32 -19.89 -28.72
CA THR A 37 -23.28 -20.10 -29.82
C THR A 37 -22.92 -19.30 -31.07
N ASN A 38 -22.19 -18.19 -30.91
CA ASN A 38 -21.77 -17.32 -32.02
C ASN A 38 -20.30 -17.53 -32.46
N GLY A 39 -19.68 -18.67 -32.11
CA GLY A 39 -18.36 -19.05 -32.63
C GLY A 39 -17.16 -18.46 -31.87
N TYR A 40 -17.37 -17.76 -30.76
CA TYR A 40 -16.33 -17.19 -29.90
C TYR A 40 -16.01 -18.06 -28.68
N GLY A 41 -16.56 -19.27 -28.59
CA GLY A 41 -16.37 -20.19 -27.46
C GLY A 41 -14.89 -20.49 -27.17
N GLU A 42 -14.11 -20.76 -28.20
CA GLU A 42 -12.66 -21.06 -28.10
C GLU A 42 -11.82 -19.82 -27.72
N LYS A 43 -12.40 -18.61 -27.76
CA LYS A 43 -11.73 -17.38 -27.33
C LYS A 43 -11.83 -17.18 -25.82
N LEU A 44 -12.78 -17.83 -25.14
CA LEU A 44 -12.94 -17.73 -23.69
C LEU A 44 -11.83 -18.49 -22.96
N LEU A 45 -10.98 -17.76 -22.24
CA LEU A 45 -9.88 -18.37 -21.50
C LEU A 45 -10.32 -18.82 -20.11
N PHE A 46 -10.79 -17.87 -19.30
CA PHE A 46 -11.15 -18.07 -17.90
C PHE A 46 -11.93 -16.87 -17.35
N ILE A 47 -12.38 -16.99 -16.11
CA ILE A 47 -13.01 -15.92 -15.34
C ILE A 47 -12.05 -15.49 -14.23
N VAL A 48 -11.92 -14.18 -14.02
CA VAL A 48 -11.25 -13.60 -12.87
C VAL A 48 -12.29 -13.16 -11.86
N ASP A 49 -12.23 -13.63 -10.62
CA ASP A 49 -13.10 -13.13 -9.55
C ASP A 49 -12.27 -12.67 -8.34
N ASN A 50 -12.43 -11.40 -7.99
CA ASN A 50 -11.76 -10.78 -6.85
C ASN A 50 -12.66 -10.75 -5.60
N PHE A 51 -13.98 -10.75 -5.77
CA PHE A 51 -14.92 -10.39 -4.70
C PHE A 51 -15.66 -11.59 -4.11
N LYS A 52 -15.69 -12.72 -4.81
CA LYS A 52 -16.50 -13.87 -4.43
C LYS A 52 -15.66 -15.14 -4.40
N TYR A 53 -14.93 -15.31 -3.31
CA TYR A 53 -14.30 -16.60 -2.98
C TYR A 53 -15.32 -17.72 -2.70
N THR A 54 -16.62 -17.42 -2.75
CA THR A 54 -17.64 -18.33 -2.27
C THR A 54 -18.19 -19.33 -3.28
N PHE A 55 -17.96 -19.22 -4.58
CA PHE A 55 -18.49 -20.25 -5.49
C PHE A 55 -17.57 -20.59 -6.67
N CYS A 56 -17.17 -21.87 -6.64
CA CYS A 56 -16.72 -22.76 -7.69
C CYS A 56 -15.38 -22.42 -8.41
N GLN A 57 -14.48 -23.42 -8.41
CA GLN A 57 -13.25 -23.45 -9.24
C GLN A 57 -13.55 -23.30 -10.75
N GLN A 58 -14.83 -23.43 -11.14
CA GLN A 58 -15.30 -23.27 -12.50
C GLN A 58 -16.72 -22.68 -12.55
N CYS A 59 -17.04 -21.92 -13.59
CA CYS A 59 -18.40 -21.46 -13.89
C CYS A 59 -18.71 -21.76 -15.37
N GLN A 60 -19.79 -22.49 -15.65
CA GLN A 60 -20.17 -22.90 -17.01
C GLN A 60 -19.02 -23.62 -17.76
N GLY A 61 -18.19 -24.38 -17.02
CA GLY A 61 -17.02 -25.10 -17.57
C GLY A 61 -15.79 -24.23 -17.83
N LEU A 62 -15.82 -22.93 -17.54
CA LEU A 62 -14.62 -22.08 -17.53
C LEU A 62 -13.99 -22.09 -16.14
N PRO A 63 -12.66 -22.21 -16.02
CA PRO A 63 -12.00 -22.07 -14.73
C PRO A 63 -12.13 -20.64 -14.19
N VAL A 64 -12.22 -20.53 -12.86
CA VAL A 64 -12.25 -19.25 -12.14
C VAL A 64 -10.93 -19.09 -11.38
N TYR A 65 -10.25 -17.97 -11.59
CA TYR A 65 -8.97 -17.64 -10.96
C TYR A 65 -9.03 -16.31 -10.22
N GLU A 66 -8.05 -16.13 -9.33
CA GLU A 66 -7.77 -14.83 -8.72
C GLU A 66 -7.19 -13.84 -9.75
N PRO A 67 -7.29 -12.52 -9.49
CA PRO A 67 -6.71 -11.50 -10.36
C PRO A 67 -5.21 -11.67 -10.65
N GLY A 68 -4.46 -12.34 -9.76
CA GLY A 68 -3.05 -12.66 -9.97
C GLY A 68 -2.77 -13.40 -11.29
N LYS A 69 -3.73 -14.19 -11.78
CA LYS A 69 -3.63 -14.95 -13.04
C LYS A 69 -3.43 -14.05 -14.27
N LEU A 70 -3.91 -12.81 -14.22
CA LEU A 70 -3.75 -11.85 -15.32
C LEU A 70 -2.27 -11.51 -15.59
N LYS A 71 -1.38 -11.65 -14.60
CA LYS A 71 0.05 -11.37 -14.75
C LYS A 71 0.79 -12.39 -15.62
N GLU A 72 0.20 -13.57 -15.82
CA GLU A 72 0.76 -14.62 -16.67
C GLU A 72 0.45 -14.37 -18.16
N LEU A 73 -0.43 -13.41 -18.45
CA LEU A 73 -0.81 -13.04 -19.81
C LEU A 73 0.14 -11.98 -20.35
N GLN A 74 0.40 -12.04 -21.66
CA GLN A 74 1.16 -11.01 -22.35
C GLN A 74 0.33 -9.72 -22.43
N GLU A 75 0.98 -8.58 -22.18
CA GLU A 75 0.32 -7.27 -22.26
C GLU A 75 -0.33 -7.06 -23.65
N GLY A 76 -1.57 -6.61 -23.66
CA GLY A 76 -2.35 -6.38 -24.89
C GLY A 76 -2.80 -7.65 -25.64
N SER A 77 -2.48 -8.86 -25.13
CA SER A 77 -2.83 -10.12 -25.79
C SER A 77 -4.28 -10.57 -25.54
N VAL A 78 -4.98 -9.95 -24.58
CA VAL A 78 -6.35 -10.33 -24.21
C VAL A 78 -7.28 -9.12 -24.12
N ALA A 79 -8.56 -9.38 -24.33
CA ALA A 79 -9.66 -8.50 -23.98
C ALA A 79 -10.28 -8.93 -22.64
N ALA A 80 -10.64 -7.96 -21.79
CA ALA A 80 -11.40 -8.20 -20.58
C ALA A 80 -12.84 -7.71 -20.71
N MET A 81 -13.81 -8.53 -20.29
CA MET A 81 -15.22 -8.18 -20.31
C MET A 81 -15.85 -8.31 -18.93
N PHE A 82 -16.74 -7.39 -18.59
CA PHE A 82 -17.58 -7.49 -17.40
C PHE A 82 -18.94 -6.89 -17.67
N ALA A 83 -19.92 -7.20 -16.82
CA ALA A 83 -21.27 -6.66 -16.92
C ALA A 83 -21.73 -6.21 -15.54
N VAL A 84 -21.39 -4.97 -15.16
CA VAL A 84 -21.75 -4.42 -13.85
C VAL A 84 -22.11 -2.93 -13.99
N GLY A 85 -23.21 -2.51 -13.36
CA GLY A 85 -23.62 -1.11 -13.33
C GLY A 85 -22.98 -0.29 -12.19
N LYS A 86 -22.82 -0.89 -10.99
CA LYS A 86 -22.15 -0.25 -9.84
C LYS A 86 -20.70 -0.73 -9.73
N ASN A 87 -19.81 0.07 -9.17
CA ASN A 87 -18.38 -0.28 -8.96
C ASN A 87 -17.58 -0.58 -10.24
N HIS A 88 -18.13 -0.27 -11.44
CA HIS A 88 -17.47 -0.50 -12.72
C HIS A 88 -16.13 0.25 -12.83
N VAL A 89 -16.05 1.46 -12.26
CA VAL A 89 -14.82 2.27 -12.19
C VAL A 89 -13.70 1.50 -11.47
N ASN A 90 -13.99 0.84 -10.34
CA ASN A 90 -12.99 0.09 -9.59
C ASN A 90 -12.52 -1.16 -10.37
N ILE A 91 -13.44 -1.88 -11.01
CA ILE A 91 -13.10 -3.02 -11.88
C ILE A 91 -12.18 -2.57 -13.02
N ARG A 92 -12.52 -1.47 -13.68
CA ARG A 92 -11.71 -0.91 -14.78
C ARG A 92 -10.33 -0.48 -14.30
N LYS A 93 -10.22 0.24 -13.17
CA LYS A 93 -8.93 0.59 -12.56
C LYS A 93 -8.06 -0.64 -12.31
N GLN A 94 -8.65 -1.72 -11.80
CA GLN A 94 -7.93 -2.97 -11.55
C GLN A 94 -7.38 -3.56 -12.85
N LEU A 95 -8.24 -3.73 -13.86
CA LEU A 95 -7.84 -4.24 -15.17
C LEU A 95 -6.76 -3.38 -15.83
N GLU A 96 -6.89 -2.05 -15.80
CA GLU A 96 -5.87 -1.13 -16.31
C GLU A 96 -4.55 -1.24 -15.53
N ALA A 97 -4.61 -1.44 -14.20
CA ALA A 97 -3.41 -1.66 -13.38
C ALA A 97 -2.68 -2.97 -13.72
N TYR A 98 -3.41 -4.01 -14.13
CA TYR A 98 -2.87 -5.26 -14.67
C TYR A 98 -2.36 -5.14 -16.13
N GLY A 99 -2.43 -3.95 -16.75
CA GLY A 99 -1.97 -3.74 -18.14
C GLY A 99 -2.98 -4.18 -19.21
N ILE A 100 -4.24 -4.40 -18.83
CA ILE A 100 -5.28 -4.75 -19.81
C ILE A 100 -5.75 -3.47 -20.51
N GLY A 101 -5.41 -3.33 -21.80
CA GLY A 101 -5.80 -2.17 -22.60
C GLY A 101 -7.21 -2.26 -23.19
N GLU A 102 -7.67 -3.47 -23.53
CA GLU A 102 -8.99 -3.69 -24.12
C GLU A 102 -9.99 -4.16 -23.07
N ILE A 103 -10.79 -3.22 -22.57
CA ILE A 103 -11.74 -3.44 -21.47
C ILE A 103 -13.15 -3.05 -21.91
N TYR A 104 -14.10 -3.96 -21.67
CA TYR A 104 -15.49 -3.84 -22.11
C TYR A 104 -16.47 -4.01 -20.95
N ASN A 105 -17.17 -2.93 -20.57
CA ASN A 105 -18.37 -3.05 -19.76
C ASN A 105 -19.57 -3.31 -20.69
N LEU A 106 -20.11 -4.51 -20.68
CA LEU A 106 -21.23 -4.88 -21.56
C LEU A 106 -22.53 -4.12 -21.21
N VAL A 107 -22.62 -3.49 -20.04
CA VAL A 107 -23.70 -2.57 -19.66
C VAL A 107 -23.52 -1.19 -20.29
N ASN A 108 -22.27 -0.76 -20.52
CA ASN A 108 -21.94 0.52 -21.14
C ASN A 108 -20.60 0.45 -21.91
N LEU A 109 -20.68 0.25 -23.22
CA LEU A 109 -19.48 0.16 -24.08
C LEU A 109 -18.76 1.49 -24.30
N SER A 110 -19.33 2.63 -23.88
CA SER A 110 -18.70 3.94 -24.06
C SER A 110 -17.70 4.31 -22.96
N GLU A 111 -17.45 3.42 -22.00
CA GLU A 111 -16.49 3.68 -20.92
C GLU A 111 -15.06 3.80 -21.45
N GLY A 112 -14.36 4.87 -21.02
CA GLY A 112 -12.98 5.16 -21.38
C GLY A 112 -12.00 4.86 -20.25
N LYS A 113 -10.71 5.15 -20.52
CA LYS A 113 -9.62 4.97 -19.56
C LYS A 113 -9.89 5.73 -18.25
N VAL A 114 -9.60 5.12 -17.11
CA VAL A 114 -9.82 5.75 -15.79
C VAL A 114 -8.51 6.12 -15.11
N LEU A 115 -7.47 5.29 -15.21
CA LEU A 115 -6.18 5.60 -14.61
C LEU A 115 -5.45 6.67 -15.42
N ALA A 116 -5.24 7.82 -14.78
CA ALA A 116 -4.29 8.80 -15.24
C ALA A 116 -2.87 8.24 -15.11
N SER A 117 -1.97 8.71 -15.98
CA SER A 117 -0.53 8.49 -15.82
C SER A 117 0.20 9.78 -16.10
N CYS A 118 1.17 10.10 -15.26
CA CYS A 118 1.97 11.30 -15.41
C CYS A 118 3.08 11.16 -16.46
N GLY A 119 3.57 9.93 -16.72
CA GLY A 119 4.61 9.67 -17.71
C GLY A 119 5.89 10.49 -17.51
N LEU A 120 6.27 10.74 -16.25
CA LEU A 120 7.40 11.62 -15.93
C LEU A 120 8.75 10.91 -16.18
N PRO A 121 9.81 11.67 -16.53
CA PRO A 121 11.16 11.14 -16.52
C PRO A 121 11.56 10.69 -15.11
N TYR A 122 12.32 9.61 -15.03
CA TYR A 122 12.87 9.09 -13.77
C TYR A 122 14.27 8.54 -14.00
N HIS A 123 15.04 8.46 -12.92
CA HIS A 123 16.38 7.90 -12.90
C HIS A 123 16.42 6.77 -11.89
N PHE A 124 16.90 5.60 -12.31
CA PHE A 124 16.91 4.40 -11.47
C PHE A 124 18.27 3.71 -11.50
N GLU A 125 18.92 3.71 -10.34
CA GLU A 125 20.12 2.93 -10.07
C GLU A 125 19.70 1.61 -9.40
N GLY A 126 19.42 0.60 -10.22
CA GLY A 126 18.89 -0.69 -9.78
C GLY A 126 19.93 -1.58 -9.11
N ARG A 127 19.69 -1.95 -7.84
CA ARG A 127 20.51 -2.93 -7.10
C ARG A 127 19.67 -4.04 -6.45
N SER A 128 18.45 -4.22 -6.94
CA SER A 128 17.54 -5.28 -6.50
C SER A 128 18.18 -6.66 -6.65
N LYS A 129 17.94 -7.51 -5.65
CA LYS A 129 18.38 -8.91 -5.60
C LYS A 129 17.21 -9.86 -5.89
N GLY A 130 16.13 -9.35 -6.49
CA GLY A 130 14.93 -10.12 -6.83
C GLY A 130 14.19 -10.65 -5.61
N LYS A 131 14.16 -9.91 -4.50
CA LYS A 131 13.55 -10.37 -3.25
C LYS A 131 12.03 -10.32 -3.32
N LYS A 132 11.38 -11.22 -2.57
CA LYS A 132 9.93 -11.28 -2.41
C LYS A 132 9.37 -10.05 -1.66
N TYR A 133 10.20 -9.42 -0.83
CA TYR A 133 9.83 -8.23 -0.07
C TYR A 133 10.61 -7.03 -0.59
N LEU A 134 9.93 -5.92 -0.81
CA LEU A 134 10.53 -4.61 -1.09
C LEU A 134 10.27 -3.70 0.09
N CYS A 135 11.27 -2.94 0.53
CA CYS A 135 11.11 -1.75 1.34
C CYS A 135 11.56 -0.54 0.54
N TYR A 136 10.60 0.30 0.13
CA TYR A 136 10.95 1.61 -0.40
C TYR A 136 10.79 2.68 0.68
N ILE A 137 11.74 3.61 0.71
CA ILE A 137 11.79 4.67 1.69
C ILE A 137 11.66 6.00 0.95
N LEU A 138 10.58 6.73 1.21
CA LEU A 138 10.38 8.07 0.67
C LEU A 138 11.25 9.06 1.44
N ALA A 139 12.27 9.60 0.78
CA ALA A 139 13.27 10.46 1.41
C ALA A 139 13.75 11.58 0.50
N GLY A 140 14.28 12.64 1.12
CA GLY A 140 14.96 13.73 0.41
C GLY A 140 14.71 15.12 0.99
N TYR A 141 13.91 15.23 2.04
CA TYR A 141 13.45 16.51 2.57
C TYR A 141 13.80 16.73 4.04
N ASP A 142 14.15 15.69 4.81
CA ASP A 142 14.44 15.78 6.25
C ASP A 142 15.83 15.24 6.67
N PRO A 143 16.94 15.80 6.15
CA PRO A 143 18.29 15.30 6.42
C PRO A 143 18.70 15.31 7.89
N ALA A 144 18.08 16.15 8.73
CA ALA A 144 18.40 16.25 10.15
C ALA A 144 18.01 14.99 10.95
N LEU A 145 17.15 14.13 10.40
CA LEU A 145 16.68 12.91 11.06
C LEU A 145 17.36 11.64 10.55
N TRP A 146 18.01 11.67 9.39
CA TRP A 146 18.51 10.46 8.71
C TRP A 146 19.52 9.65 9.53
N ASP A 147 20.32 10.31 10.37
CA ASP A 147 21.25 9.65 11.28
C ASP A 147 20.55 8.83 12.38
N SER A 148 19.27 9.09 12.63
CA SER A 148 18.45 8.35 13.59
C SER A 148 17.27 7.63 12.97
N THR A 149 17.01 7.76 11.66
CA THR A 149 15.94 7.04 10.95
C THR A 149 16.52 6.11 9.88
N LEU A 150 17.14 6.65 8.84
CA LEU A 150 17.75 5.85 7.77
C LEU A 150 18.89 4.96 8.29
N ALA A 151 19.70 5.46 9.23
CA ALA A 151 20.73 4.66 9.90
C ALA A 151 20.15 3.45 10.66
N ARG A 152 18.92 3.56 11.19
CA ARG A 152 18.21 2.42 11.82
C ARG A 152 17.81 1.38 10.78
N VAL A 153 17.37 1.82 9.60
CA VAL A 153 17.10 0.89 8.49
C VAL A 153 18.37 0.16 8.09
N GLU A 154 19.50 0.85 8.00
CA GLU A 154 20.80 0.23 7.72
C GLU A 154 21.20 -0.79 8.81
N ALA A 155 21.03 -0.44 10.09
CA ALA A 155 21.39 -1.30 11.21
C ALA A 155 20.48 -2.52 11.38
N PHE A 156 19.19 -2.39 11.06
CA PHE A 156 18.16 -3.39 11.32
C PHE A 156 17.55 -4.00 10.06
N GLN A 157 18.17 -3.82 8.89
CA GLN A 157 17.74 -4.40 7.64
C GLN A 157 17.68 -5.94 7.68
N SER A 158 16.80 -6.51 6.87
CA SER A 158 16.64 -7.96 6.70
C SER A 158 17.21 -8.42 5.36
N SER A 159 17.91 -9.56 5.36
CA SER A 159 18.41 -10.20 4.13
C SER A 159 17.32 -10.73 3.20
N SER A 160 16.07 -10.83 3.70
CA SER A 160 14.89 -11.19 2.92
C SER A 160 14.27 -10.03 2.15
N VAL A 161 14.72 -8.79 2.37
CA VAL A 161 14.12 -7.57 1.83
C VAL A 161 15.08 -6.89 0.83
N ASP A 162 14.55 -6.48 -0.32
CA ASP A 162 15.19 -5.50 -1.20
C ASP A 162 14.87 -4.09 -0.72
N TYR A 163 15.83 -3.19 -0.80
CA TYR A 163 15.67 -1.81 -0.33
C TYR A 163 15.82 -0.83 -1.49
N CYS A 164 14.97 0.19 -1.50
CA CYS A 164 15.01 1.27 -2.48
C CYS A 164 14.85 2.63 -1.79
N LEU A 165 15.85 3.50 -1.91
CA LEU A 165 15.70 4.90 -1.52
C LEU A 165 15.00 5.65 -2.67
N VAL A 166 13.96 6.41 -2.35
CA VAL A 166 13.08 7.03 -3.34
C VAL A 166 12.95 8.52 -3.07
N SER A 167 13.37 9.37 -4.01
CA SER A 167 13.33 10.83 -3.87
C SER A 167 12.51 11.50 -4.98
N SER A 168 11.34 12.02 -4.59
CA SER A 168 10.43 12.70 -5.51
C SER A 168 10.92 14.13 -5.77
N GLY A 169 11.13 14.49 -7.03
CA GLY A 169 11.40 15.87 -7.43
C GLY A 169 12.82 16.39 -7.17
N ARG A 170 13.76 15.55 -6.76
CA ARG A 170 15.18 15.94 -6.60
C ARG A 170 16.13 14.75 -6.56
N TYR A 171 17.35 14.98 -7.06
CA TYR A 171 18.51 14.15 -6.73
C TYR A 171 19.06 14.53 -5.36
N VAL A 172 19.54 13.54 -4.60
CA VAL A 172 20.14 13.70 -3.28
C VAL A 172 21.40 12.84 -3.18
N ALA A 173 22.57 13.47 -3.26
CA ALA A 173 23.86 12.79 -3.25
C ALA A 173 24.07 11.88 -2.03
N TYR A 174 23.58 12.31 -0.85
CA TYR A 174 23.66 11.49 0.36
C TYR A 174 22.89 10.16 0.22
N LEU A 175 21.67 10.19 -0.34
CA LEU A 175 20.86 8.98 -0.52
C LEU A 175 21.49 8.04 -1.55
N ASP A 176 22.04 8.60 -2.65
CA ASP A 176 22.75 7.81 -3.65
C ASP A 176 23.96 7.09 -3.06
N GLU A 177 24.80 7.81 -2.31
CA GLU A 177 25.97 7.23 -1.65
C GLU A 177 25.58 6.19 -0.60
N MET A 178 24.53 6.45 0.19
CA MET A 178 24.00 5.48 1.15
C MET A 178 23.50 4.21 0.44
N ALA A 179 22.77 4.36 -0.66
CA ALA A 179 22.26 3.25 -1.46
C ALA A 179 23.42 2.43 -2.06
N ARG A 180 24.45 3.10 -2.59
CA ARG A 180 25.65 2.46 -3.14
C ARG A 180 26.38 1.64 -2.07
N ARG A 181 26.61 2.22 -0.89
CA ARG A 181 27.31 1.58 0.24
C ARG A 181 26.57 0.33 0.76
N ASN A 182 25.24 0.36 0.76
CA ASN A 182 24.40 -0.75 1.25
C ASN A 182 23.98 -1.76 0.18
N GLY A 183 24.28 -1.48 -1.10
CA GLY A 183 23.74 -2.28 -2.22
C GLY A 183 22.21 -2.17 -2.32
N TRP A 184 21.65 -1.01 -2.00
CA TRP A 184 20.23 -0.69 -2.17
C TRP A 184 20.00 0.02 -3.51
N SER A 185 18.80 -0.08 -4.04
CA SER A 185 18.42 0.69 -5.23
C SER A 185 18.23 2.17 -4.87
N TYR A 186 18.42 3.07 -5.84
CA TYR A 186 18.08 4.48 -5.71
C TYR A 186 17.22 4.94 -6.89
N LEU A 187 16.09 5.59 -6.60
CA LEU A 187 15.14 6.09 -7.58
C LEU A 187 14.86 7.57 -7.30
N TYR A 188 14.97 8.41 -8.33
CA TYR A 188 14.55 9.81 -8.21
C TYR A 188 13.88 10.33 -9.48
N THR A 189 13.14 11.42 -9.32
CA THR A 189 12.56 12.20 -10.41
C THR A 189 12.96 13.66 -10.28
N GLU A 190 12.91 14.43 -11.36
CA GLU A 190 13.10 15.89 -11.31
C GLU A 190 11.79 16.63 -11.00
N THR A 191 10.65 16.04 -11.37
CA THR A 191 9.32 16.56 -11.05
C THR A 191 8.80 15.89 -9.78
N ASN A 192 8.35 16.70 -8.82
CA ASN A 192 7.75 16.17 -7.60
C ASN A 192 6.36 15.60 -7.89
N GLN A 193 6.23 14.27 -7.81
CA GLN A 193 4.97 13.54 -7.94
C GLN A 193 5.08 12.24 -7.13
N VAL A 194 4.62 12.30 -5.88
CA VAL A 194 4.82 11.25 -4.87
C VAL A 194 4.13 9.94 -5.24
N CYS A 195 2.92 9.96 -5.80
CA CYS A 195 2.21 8.76 -6.23
C CYS A 195 2.94 8.05 -7.39
N PHE A 196 3.42 8.82 -8.38
CA PHE A 196 4.13 8.33 -9.55
C PHE A 196 5.43 7.64 -9.13
N ILE A 197 6.26 8.28 -8.31
CA ILE A 197 7.54 7.69 -7.96
C ILE A 197 7.39 6.44 -7.08
N GLN A 198 6.35 6.38 -6.24
CA GLN A 198 5.98 5.16 -5.51
C GLN A 198 5.52 4.04 -6.45
N ASN A 199 4.70 4.36 -7.47
CA ASN A 199 4.33 3.41 -8.50
C ASN A 199 5.55 2.89 -9.27
N MET A 200 6.52 3.76 -9.56
CA MET A 200 7.77 3.39 -10.22
C MET A 200 8.63 2.49 -9.32
N ALA A 201 8.75 2.79 -8.02
CA ALA A 201 9.47 1.94 -7.08
C ALA A 201 8.91 0.51 -7.09
N ILE A 202 7.59 0.34 -7.06
CA ILE A 202 6.95 -0.99 -7.07
C ILE A 202 7.07 -1.65 -8.46
N THR A 203 6.96 -0.88 -9.54
CA THR A 203 7.08 -1.39 -10.92
C THR A 203 8.47 -1.91 -11.23
N LEU A 204 9.51 -1.19 -10.80
CA LEU A 204 10.92 -1.50 -11.05
C LEU A 204 11.47 -2.67 -10.20
N HIS A 205 10.67 -3.21 -9.27
CA HIS A 205 11.00 -4.38 -8.46
C HIS A 205 9.98 -5.52 -8.69
N PRO A 206 9.94 -6.12 -9.90
CA PRO A 206 8.84 -7.00 -10.32
C PRO A 206 8.68 -8.28 -9.47
N HIS A 207 9.76 -8.73 -8.82
CA HIS A 207 9.75 -9.91 -7.95
C HIS A 207 9.14 -9.67 -6.56
N ALA A 208 8.95 -8.39 -6.16
CA ALA A 208 8.39 -8.07 -4.86
C ALA A 208 6.88 -8.35 -4.84
N GLU A 209 6.44 -9.26 -3.98
CA GLU A 209 5.04 -9.58 -3.71
C GLU A 209 4.49 -8.81 -2.50
N TYR A 210 5.36 -8.43 -1.57
CA TYR A 210 5.02 -7.65 -0.38
C TYR A 210 5.88 -6.39 -0.33
N ILE A 211 5.28 -5.28 0.08
CA ILE A 211 5.83 -3.95 -0.06
C ILE A 211 5.70 -3.22 1.28
N PHE A 212 6.84 -2.86 1.84
CA PHE A 212 6.96 -1.85 2.88
C PHE A 212 7.08 -0.46 2.23
N LYS A 213 6.26 0.47 2.70
CA LYS A 213 6.44 1.93 2.55
C LYS A 213 6.92 2.46 3.89
N ILE A 214 8.00 3.22 3.89
CA ILE A 214 8.49 3.94 5.07
C ILE A 214 8.81 5.38 4.66
N ASP A 215 8.41 6.35 5.48
CA ASP A 215 8.80 7.74 5.32
C ASP A 215 10.14 8.03 6.04
N GLU A 216 10.89 9.02 5.57
CA GLU A 216 12.25 9.32 6.05
C GLU A 216 12.37 9.73 7.53
N ASP A 217 11.26 10.03 8.19
CA ASP A 217 11.17 10.45 9.59
C ASP A 217 10.62 9.34 10.52
N MET A 218 10.63 8.09 10.04
CA MET A 218 10.22 6.92 10.81
C MET A 218 11.40 6.24 11.51
N PHE A 219 11.26 6.00 12.81
CA PHE A 219 12.20 5.25 13.64
C PHE A 219 11.77 3.79 13.71
N ILE A 220 12.67 2.85 13.44
CA ILE A 220 12.41 1.42 13.58
C ILE A 220 13.38 0.76 14.56
N GLY A 221 12.89 -0.23 15.30
CA GLY A 221 13.68 -1.01 16.24
C GLY A 221 14.24 -2.30 15.62
N ARG A 222 15.13 -2.96 16.36
CA ARG A 222 15.63 -4.30 16.00
C ARG A 222 14.48 -5.27 15.77
N GLY A 223 14.55 -6.11 14.73
CA GLY A 223 13.52 -7.14 14.48
C GLY A 223 12.24 -6.65 13.81
N PHE A 224 12.12 -5.34 13.54
CA PHE A 224 10.97 -4.71 12.89
C PHE A 224 10.46 -5.47 11.65
N PHE A 225 11.32 -5.68 10.65
CA PHE A 225 10.93 -6.32 9.39
C PHE A 225 10.47 -7.77 9.58
N GLY A 226 11.20 -8.54 10.40
CA GLY A 226 10.89 -9.94 10.65
C GLY A 226 9.50 -10.11 11.28
N ARG A 227 9.23 -9.35 12.34
CA ARG A 227 7.93 -9.36 13.04
C ARG A 227 6.78 -8.90 12.17
N MET A 228 6.95 -7.81 11.41
CA MET A 228 5.92 -7.33 10.48
C MET A 228 5.58 -8.35 9.40
N ILE A 229 6.60 -9.02 8.84
CA ILE A 229 6.41 -10.09 7.85
C ILE A 229 5.66 -11.28 8.48
N GLU A 230 6.13 -11.75 9.63
CA GLU A 230 5.54 -12.89 10.34
C GLU A 230 4.05 -12.65 10.62
N GLU A 231 3.71 -11.50 11.18
CA GLU A 231 2.33 -11.15 11.54
C GLU A 231 1.46 -10.91 10.31
N TYR A 232 1.98 -10.29 9.24
CA TYR A 232 1.24 -10.17 7.98
C TYR A 232 0.80 -11.55 7.47
N HIS A 233 1.73 -12.51 7.40
CA HIS A 233 1.44 -13.86 6.91
C HIS A 233 0.49 -14.63 7.84
N ARG A 234 0.57 -14.38 9.15
CA ARG A 234 -0.38 -14.95 10.11
C ARG A 234 -1.78 -14.40 9.88
N ILE A 235 -1.92 -13.08 9.71
CA ILE A 235 -3.20 -12.42 9.41
C ILE A 235 -3.75 -12.91 8.05
N GLU A 236 -2.91 -13.07 7.04
CA GLU A 236 -3.35 -13.54 5.71
C GLU A 236 -3.94 -14.95 5.76
N ARG A 237 -3.47 -15.81 6.68
CA ARG A 237 -3.97 -17.18 6.86
C ARG A 237 -5.19 -17.28 7.79
N GLU A 238 -5.21 -16.47 8.84
CA GLU A 238 -6.13 -16.65 9.99
C GLU A 238 -7.15 -15.51 10.15
N GLY A 239 -6.95 -14.38 9.48
CA GLY A 239 -7.75 -13.18 9.66
C GLY A 239 -9.14 -13.26 9.03
N ASP A 240 -10.14 -12.72 9.74
CA ASP A 240 -11.53 -12.70 9.28
C ASP A 240 -11.81 -11.66 8.18
N TYR A 241 -10.91 -10.71 7.97
CA TYR A 241 -11.04 -9.65 6.98
C TYR A 241 -9.86 -9.68 6.00
N LYS A 242 -10.14 -9.28 4.75
CA LYS A 242 -9.07 -9.06 3.78
C LYS A 242 -8.18 -7.91 4.24
N ILE A 243 -6.88 -8.09 4.09
CA ILE A 243 -5.88 -7.09 4.46
C ILE A 243 -5.96 -5.92 3.46
N GLY A 244 -6.26 -4.73 4.00
CA GLY A 244 -6.03 -3.46 3.32
C GLY A 244 -4.55 -3.11 3.38
N PHE A 245 -4.01 -3.04 4.58
CA PHE A 245 -2.57 -2.98 4.87
C PHE A 245 -2.32 -3.27 6.36
N VAL A 246 -1.07 -3.60 6.69
CA VAL A 246 -0.60 -3.88 8.05
C VAL A 246 0.31 -2.75 8.52
N VAL A 247 0.18 -2.34 9.77
CA VAL A 247 0.93 -1.22 10.37
C VAL A 247 1.53 -1.63 11.71
N PRO A 248 2.69 -1.09 12.10
CA PRO A 248 3.16 -1.18 13.48
C PRO A 248 2.33 -0.26 14.38
N VAL A 249 2.47 -0.39 15.70
CA VAL A 249 2.01 0.66 16.62
C VAL A 249 2.88 1.90 16.41
N ILE A 250 2.25 3.02 16.06
CA ILE A 250 2.92 4.32 15.92
C ILE A 250 2.37 5.25 17.01
N PRO A 251 3.19 5.68 17.99
CA PRO A 251 2.72 6.53 19.07
C PRO A 251 2.21 7.88 18.56
N LEU A 252 2.92 8.48 17.61
CA LEU A 252 2.51 9.73 16.96
C LEU A 252 1.76 9.45 15.67
N ASN A 253 0.54 8.92 15.85
CA ASN A 253 -0.43 8.64 14.80
C ASN A 253 -1.84 8.76 15.39
N CYS A 254 -2.82 9.18 14.58
CA CYS A 254 -4.21 9.44 14.95
C CYS A 254 -4.93 8.27 15.64
N THR A 255 -4.44 7.04 15.48
CA THR A 255 -5.00 5.85 16.13
C THR A 255 -3.99 5.09 16.99
N GLY A 256 -2.73 5.04 16.56
CA GLY A 256 -1.71 4.21 17.19
C GLY A 256 -1.34 4.65 18.60
N TYR A 257 -1.47 5.94 18.91
CA TYR A 257 -1.22 6.46 20.26
C TYR A 257 -2.09 5.78 21.33
N VAL A 258 -3.33 5.39 21.01
CA VAL A 258 -4.23 4.72 21.97
C VAL A 258 -3.70 3.33 22.30
N SER A 259 -3.21 2.61 21.30
CA SER A 259 -2.60 1.29 21.48
C SER A 259 -1.28 1.40 22.21
N TYR A 260 -0.45 2.40 21.86
CA TYR A 260 0.79 2.71 22.56
C TYR A 260 0.56 2.99 24.05
N LEU A 261 -0.36 3.89 24.39
CA LEU A 261 -0.67 4.26 25.78
C LEU A 261 -1.18 3.06 26.60
N ARG A 262 -1.95 2.17 25.96
CA ARG A 262 -2.44 0.95 26.59
C ARG A 262 -1.29 -0.04 26.87
N ILE A 263 -0.45 -0.30 25.88
CA ILE A 263 0.66 -1.28 25.98
C ILE A 263 1.75 -0.76 26.91
N SER A 264 2.09 0.53 26.82
CA SER A 264 3.11 1.15 27.67
C SER A 264 2.67 1.37 29.12
N GLY A 265 1.36 1.29 29.40
CA GLY A 265 0.79 1.53 30.73
C GLY A 265 0.52 2.99 31.06
N ASN A 266 0.66 3.90 30.09
CA ASN A 266 0.58 5.36 30.30
C ASN A 266 -0.80 5.97 30.04
N LYS A 267 -1.82 5.17 29.70
CA LYS A 267 -3.15 5.67 29.36
C LYS A 267 -3.78 6.53 30.46
N GLY A 268 -3.75 6.07 31.72
CA GLY A 268 -4.35 6.82 32.83
C GLY A 268 -3.71 8.19 33.05
N VAL A 269 -2.37 8.25 32.98
CA VAL A 269 -1.59 9.49 33.11
C VAL A 269 -1.90 10.45 31.96
N TYR A 270 -1.97 9.92 30.73
CA TYR A 270 -2.36 10.72 29.56
C TYR A 270 -3.77 11.28 29.75
N GLU A 271 -4.74 10.46 30.12
CA GLU A 271 -6.15 10.88 30.21
C GLU A 271 -6.39 11.89 31.34
N GLN A 272 -5.58 11.85 32.40
CA GLN A 272 -5.60 12.85 33.46
C GLN A 272 -5.08 14.22 32.98
N ARG A 273 -4.07 14.24 32.10
CA ARG A 273 -3.43 15.48 31.63
C ARG A 273 -4.12 16.09 30.42
N PHE A 274 -4.52 15.27 29.44
CA PHE A 274 -4.98 15.71 28.13
C PHE A 274 -6.44 15.34 27.82
N GLY A 275 -7.10 14.65 28.75
CA GLY A 275 -8.43 14.10 28.52
C GLY A 275 -8.42 12.77 27.77
N ARG A 276 -9.61 12.23 27.52
CA ARG A 276 -9.81 10.85 27.07
C ARG A 276 -9.10 10.54 25.74
N ALA A 277 -8.47 9.37 25.67
CA ALA A 277 -7.79 8.88 24.48
C ALA A 277 -8.80 8.20 23.53
N TYR A 278 -8.97 8.79 22.35
CA TYR A 278 -9.84 8.32 21.27
C TYR A 278 -9.05 8.05 19.99
N ARG A 279 -9.40 6.97 19.28
CA ARG A 279 -8.91 6.76 17.91
C ARG A 279 -9.72 7.65 16.99
N CYS A 280 -9.11 8.70 16.47
CA CYS A 280 -9.75 9.63 15.54
C CYS A 280 -8.69 10.45 14.78
N ASP A 281 -9.06 10.87 13.57
CA ASP A 281 -8.35 11.87 12.77
C ASP A 281 -8.16 13.21 13.50
N PHE A 282 -9.12 13.62 14.34
CA PHE A 282 -9.07 14.86 15.13
C PHE A 282 -8.51 14.68 16.55
N SER A 283 -7.36 14.03 16.71
CA SER A 283 -6.74 13.84 18.03
C SER A 283 -5.75 14.97 18.39
N ALA A 284 -5.60 15.27 19.68
CA ALA A 284 -4.60 16.24 20.16
C ALA A 284 -3.17 15.83 19.76
N VAL A 285 -2.91 14.53 19.65
CA VAL A 285 -1.64 13.93 19.17
C VAL A 285 -1.24 14.41 17.77
N PHE A 286 -2.18 14.90 16.95
CA PHE A 286 -1.87 15.46 15.64
C PHE A 286 -1.47 16.95 15.68
N ASN A 287 -1.99 17.70 16.65
CA ASN A 287 -1.94 19.18 16.63
C ASN A 287 -1.14 19.80 17.79
N VAL A 288 -0.92 19.07 18.88
CA VAL A 288 -0.39 19.63 20.13
C VAL A 288 1.00 19.06 20.40
N ALA A 289 2.03 19.91 20.35
CA ALA A 289 3.42 19.49 20.60
C ALA A 289 3.59 18.85 21.99
N GLU A 290 2.90 19.37 23.01
CA GLU A 290 2.94 18.84 24.38
C GLU A 290 2.52 17.37 24.48
N THR A 291 1.57 16.93 23.64
CA THR A 291 1.17 15.52 23.59
C THR A 291 2.20 14.64 22.90
N ALA A 292 2.92 15.18 21.90
CA ALA A 292 4.03 14.49 21.25
C ALA A 292 5.22 14.34 22.20
N GLU A 293 5.60 15.42 22.90
CA GLU A 293 6.64 15.39 23.94
C GLU A 293 6.30 14.39 25.03
N PHE A 294 5.06 14.39 25.53
CA PHE A 294 4.62 13.41 26.52
C PHE A 294 4.84 11.96 26.06
N LEU A 295 4.48 11.63 24.81
CA LEU A 295 4.67 10.29 24.28
C LEU A 295 6.16 9.91 24.23
N TRP A 296 7.04 10.82 23.83
CA TRP A 296 8.49 10.60 23.85
C TRP A 296 9.08 10.56 25.27
N ASP A 297 8.53 11.32 26.21
CA ASP A 297 8.95 11.33 27.62
C ASP A 297 8.69 10.00 28.31
N THR A 298 7.66 9.26 27.88
CA THR A 298 7.38 7.92 28.40
C THR A 298 8.39 6.85 27.95
N MET A 299 9.32 7.18 27.06
CA MET A 299 10.39 6.30 26.60
C MET A 299 11.73 6.72 27.22
N GLU A 300 12.44 5.80 27.88
CA GLU A 300 13.84 6.05 28.26
C GLU A 300 14.72 6.12 27.00
N THR A 301 14.62 5.10 26.15
CA THR A 301 15.11 5.09 24.78
C THR A 301 14.06 4.50 23.85
N PHE A 302 14.10 4.87 22.57
CA PHE A 302 13.22 4.28 21.57
C PHE A 302 13.46 2.77 21.43
N ASP A 303 14.71 2.33 21.40
CA ASP A 303 15.06 0.91 21.26
C ASP A 303 14.60 0.06 22.45
N GLY A 304 14.78 0.55 23.68
CA GLY A 304 14.28 -0.14 24.87
C GLY A 304 12.75 -0.25 24.88
N MET A 305 12.05 0.79 24.41
CA MET A 305 10.59 0.71 24.25
C MET A 305 10.20 -0.26 23.12
N ALA A 306 10.90 -0.25 21.98
CA ALA A 306 10.64 -1.17 20.87
C ALA A 306 10.83 -2.64 21.28
N GLU A 307 11.86 -2.93 22.09
CA GLU A 307 12.08 -4.26 22.66
C GLU A 307 10.95 -4.70 23.59
N LYS A 308 10.45 -3.80 24.45
CA LYS A 308 9.27 -4.08 25.29
C LYS A 308 8.03 -4.42 24.46
N PHE A 309 7.86 -3.80 23.30
CA PHE A 309 6.73 -4.09 22.41
C PHE A 309 6.77 -5.53 21.88
N HIS A 310 7.95 -6.13 21.70
CA HIS A 310 8.09 -7.51 21.21
C HIS A 310 7.47 -8.59 22.13
N GLU A 311 7.21 -8.26 23.39
CA GLU A 311 6.52 -9.12 24.36
C GLU A 311 5.00 -9.19 24.10
N ASN A 312 4.48 -8.29 23.25
CA ASN A 312 3.08 -8.25 22.88
C ASN A 312 2.85 -9.10 21.63
N HIS A 313 1.69 -9.75 21.59
CA HIS A 313 1.28 -10.61 20.50
C HIS A 313 -0.06 -10.16 19.92
N GLY A 314 -0.30 -10.52 18.67
CA GLY A 314 -1.58 -10.27 18.02
C GLY A 314 -1.65 -8.92 17.32
N TYR A 315 -2.86 -8.63 16.85
CA TYR A 315 -3.17 -7.43 16.10
C TYR A 315 -4.44 -6.77 16.63
N GLN A 316 -4.63 -5.52 16.27
CA GLN A 316 -5.89 -4.82 16.39
C GLN A 316 -6.39 -4.37 15.01
N ILE A 317 -7.69 -4.49 14.77
CA ILE A 317 -8.31 -3.87 13.60
C ILE A 317 -8.60 -2.40 13.89
N LEU A 318 -8.13 -1.52 13.00
CA LEU A 318 -8.36 -0.08 13.10
C LEU A 318 -9.56 0.32 12.24
N GLY A 319 -10.52 1.04 12.85
CA GLY A 319 -11.78 1.46 12.22
C GLY A 319 -11.84 2.95 11.88
N SER A 320 -10.71 3.64 11.85
CA SER A 320 -10.62 5.08 11.58
C SER A 320 -9.44 5.37 10.66
N TYR A 321 -9.38 6.60 10.14
CA TYR A 321 -8.29 7.09 9.30
C TYR A 321 -6.90 6.80 9.90
N PHE A 322 -5.93 6.47 9.06
CA PHE A 322 -4.55 6.17 9.43
C PHE A 322 -3.58 6.85 8.47
N ASN A 323 -2.70 7.72 8.97
CA ASN A 323 -1.58 8.29 8.20
C ASN A 323 -0.52 7.21 7.94
N ILE A 324 -0.12 7.02 6.69
CA ILE A 324 0.62 5.85 6.21
C ILE A 324 2.14 6.06 6.15
N GLY A 325 2.73 6.65 7.20
CA GLY A 325 4.18 6.84 7.30
C GLY A 325 4.97 5.53 7.35
N CYS A 326 4.36 4.43 7.81
CA CYS A 326 4.97 3.11 7.80
C CYS A 326 3.91 2.01 7.65
N ILE A 327 3.88 1.33 6.49
CA ILE A 327 2.88 0.30 6.19
C ILE A 327 3.49 -0.89 5.43
N LEU A 328 2.85 -2.05 5.53
CA LEU A 328 3.12 -3.26 4.76
C LEU A 328 1.86 -3.71 4.01
N PHE A 329 1.96 -3.89 2.70
CA PHE A 329 0.85 -4.34 1.85
C PHE A 329 1.35 -5.25 0.72
N SER A 330 0.45 -6.02 0.09
CA SER A 330 0.81 -6.88 -1.04
C SER A 330 0.78 -6.15 -2.39
N ARG A 331 1.51 -6.66 -3.38
CA ARG A 331 1.41 -6.23 -4.78
C ARG A 331 0.00 -6.43 -5.31
N SER A 332 -0.66 -7.53 -4.93
CA SER A 332 -2.05 -7.76 -5.31
C SER A 332 -2.94 -6.64 -4.77
N ARG A 333 -2.76 -6.21 -3.52
CA ARG A 333 -3.47 -5.07 -2.94
C ARG A 333 -3.25 -3.77 -3.72
N TRP A 334 -2.01 -3.45 -4.08
CA TRP A 334 -1.67 -2.27 -4.89
C TRP A 334 -2.35 -2.30 -6.27
N LEU A 335 -2.35 -3.45 -6.95
CA LEU A 335 -3.05 -3.62 -8.22
C LEU A 335 -4.58 -3.55 -8.06
N MET A 336 -5.12 -4.13 -6.99
CA MET A 336 -6.55 -4.05 -6.66
C MET A 336 -7.03 -2.61 -6.43
N MET A 337 -6.14 -1.74 -5.94
CA MET A 337 -6.43 -0.32 -5.74
C MET A 337 -6.41 0.49 -7.05
N GLY A 338 -5.89 -0.10 -8.14
CA GLY A 338 -5.57 0.65 -9.36
C GLY A 338 -4.24 1.41 -9.28
N LYS A 339 -3.29 0.95 -8.46
CA LYS A 339 -2.02 1.64 -8.14
C LYS A 339 -2.23 2.95 -7.35
N TRP A 340 -1.16 3.65 -7.00
CA TRP A 340 -1.27 4.98 -6.37
C TRP A 340 -1.84 5.99 -7.37
N PRO A 341 -2.68 6.95 -6.92
CA PRO A 341 -3.42 7.83 -7.82
C PRO A 341 -2.50 8.93 -8.37
N GLU A 342 -2.03 8.73 -9.59
CA GLU A 342 -1.27 9.73 -10.33
C GLU A 342 -2.17 10.87 -10.79
N LYS A 343 -1.70 12.11 -10.65
CA LYS A 343 -2.38 13.30 -11.17
C LYS A 343 -1.36 14.26 -11.78
N PRO A 344 -1.38 14.45 -13.11
CA PRO A 344 -0.50 15.41 -13.77
C PRO A 344 -0.67 16.82 -13.21
N GLY A 345 0.43 17.52 -12.93
CA GLY A 345 0.41 18.88 -12.40
C GLY A 345 0.25 19.01 -10.89
N GLU A 346 0.09 17.90 -10.15
CA GLU A 346 0.01 17.90 -8.68
C GLU A 346 1.21 17.17 -8.06
N SER A 347 1.62 17.57 -6.85
CA SER A 347 2.72 16.89 -6.12
C SER A 347 2.35 15.50 -5.63
N GLY A 348 1.05 15.22 -5.44
CA GLY A 348 0.55 13.96 -4.88
C GLY A 348 0.82 13.72 -3.40
N MET A 349 1.39 14.68 -2.68
CA MET A 349 1.63 14.58 -1.24
C MET A 349 0.30 14.44 -0.48
N GLY A 350 0.19 13.42 0.37
CA GLY A 350 -1.02 13.12 1.16
C GLY A 350 -2.15 12.46 0.39
N MET A 351 -2.10 12.43 -0.94
CA MET A 351 -3.13 11.80 -1.77
C MET A 351 -3.09 10.28 -1.68
N ASP A 352 -1.90 9.70 -1.58
CA ASP A 352 -1.70 8.28 -1.36
C ASP A 352 -2.39 7.81 -0.08
N GLU A 353 -2.22 8.54 1.03
CA GLU A 353 -2.85 8.24 2.31
C GLU A 353 -4.38 8.23 2.22
N ALA A 354 -4.97 9.32 1.73
CA ALA A 354 -6.41 9.46 1.60
C ALA A 354 -7.00 8.42 0.65
N TYR A 355 -6.29 8.10 -0.43
CA TYR A 355 -6.75 7.16 -1.45
C TYR A 355 -6.79 5.73 -0.95
N ILE A 356 -5.72 5.22 -0.32
CA ILE A 356 -5.72 3.84 0.18
C ILE A 356 -6.71 3.66 1.33
N TYR A 357 -6.90 4.68 2.17
CA TYR A 357 -7.91 4.64 3.22
C TYR A 357 -9.32 4.59 2.63
N GLN A 358 -9.65 5.48 1.71
CA GLN A 358 -10.96 5.51 1.07
C GLN A 358 -11.25 4.20 0.31
N ASP A 359 -10.26 3.67 -0.43
CA ASP A 359 -10.39 2.40 -1.14
C ASP A 359 -10.59 1.22 -0.17
N ASN A 360 -9.95 1.23 1.02
CA ASN A 360 -10.20 0.22 2.05
C ASN A 360 -11.66 0.24 2.52
N ILE A 361 -12.23 1.42 2.80
CA ILE A 361 -13.62 1.57 3.23
C ILE A 361 -14.58 1.10 2.13
N GLU A 362 -14.37 1.51 0.88
CA GLU A 362 -15.23 1.15 -0.25
C GLU A 362 -15.21 -0.34 -0.57
N ASN A 363 -14.10 -1.03 -0.29
CA ASN A 363 -13.92 -2.45 -0.59
C ASN A 363 -13.92 -3.35 0.64
N SER A 364 -14.35 -2.84 1.81
CA SER A 364 -14.43 -3.58 3.07
C SER A 364 -13.12 -4.27 3.47
N LEU A 365 -12.00 -3.58 3.29
CA LEU A 365 -10.67 -4.05 3.66
C LEU A 365 -10.27 -3.49 5.03
N ALA A 366 -9.59 -4.31 5.84
CA ALA A 366 -9.22 -3.94 7.20
C ALA A 366 -7.77 -3.44 7.29
N ILE A 367 -7.56 -2.46 8.17
CA ILE A 367 -6.23 -2.04 8.60
C ILE A 367 -5.88 -2.83 9.86
N TYR A 368 -4.76 -3.55 9.83
CA TYR A 368 -4.29 -4.37 10.94
C TYR A 368 -3.08 -3.71 11.62
N GLU A 369 -3.21 -3.36 12.89
CA GLU A 369 -2.11 -2.84 13.71
C GLU A 369 -1.47 -3.97 14.52
N VAL A 370 -0.22 -4.30 14.20
CA VAL A 370 0.56 -5.33 14.89
C VAL A 370 1.00 -4.81 16.26
N GLN A 371 0.43 -5.36 17.33
CA GLN A 371 0.66 -4.88 18.69
C GLN A 371 2.09 -5.17 19.19
N GLY A 372 2.78 -6.12 18.56
CA GLY A 372 4.14 -6.54 18.89
C GLY A 372 5.25 -5.72 18.22
N VAL A 373 4.92 -4.70 17.43
CA VAL A 373 5.91 -3.91 16.68
C VAL A 373 5.70 -2.42 16.92
N LEU A 374 6.76 -1.72 17.30
CA LEU A 374 6.77 -0.27 17.48
C LEU A 374 7.52 0.39 16.31
N ALA A 375 6.94 1.46 15.76
CA ALA A 375 7.67 2.43 14.95
C ALA A 375 7.45 3.84 15.51
N GLY A 376 8.50 4.65 15.56
CA GLY A 376 8.43 6.03 16.01
C GLY A 376 8.21 6.98 14.84
N HIS A 377 7.51 8.08 15.07
CA HIS A 377 7.38 9.20 14.15
C HIS A 377 7.63 10.45 14.96
N LEU A 378 8.53 11.35 14.54
CA LEU A 378 8.95 12.45 15.41
C LEU A 378 7.82 13.45 15.67
N ALA A 379 7.12 13.89 14.62
CA ALA A 379 6.19 15.01 14.71
C ALA A 379 5.35 15.18 13.44
N PHE A 380 4.10 15.63 13.58
CA PHE A 380 3.34 16.20 12.47
C PHE A 380 3.74 17.65 12.19
N GLY A 381 3.33 18.18 11.03
CA GLY A 381 3.75 19.51 10.54
C GLY A 381 3.63 20.65 11.56
N HIS A 382 2.54 20.70 12.33
CA HIS A 382 2.33 21.73 13.37
C HIS A 382 3.25 21.57 14.59
N GLN A 383 3.76 20.37 14.84
CA GLN A 383 4.60 20.02 15.99
C GLN A 383 6.09 20.09 15.65
N LYS A 384 6.44 20.05 14.36
CA LYS A 384 7.80 19.84 13.85
C LYS A 384 8.83 20.79 14.45
N GLY A 385 8.51 22.09 14.57
CA GLY A 385 9.44 23.08 15.13
C GLY A 385 9.91 22.70 16.54
N ARG A 386 8.96 22.51 17.47
CA ARG A 386 9.26 22.16 18.87
C ARG A 386 9.84 20.75 19.00
N MET A 387 9.33 19.78 18.26
CA MET A 387 9.84 18.41 18.36
C MET A 387 11.26 18.24 17.78
N MET A 388 11.66 19.07 16.82
CA MET A 388 13.05 19.13 16.36
C MET A 388 13.99 19.71 17.43
N GLU A 389 13.52 20.62 18.29
CA GLU A 389 14.27 21.07 19.46
C GLU A 389 14.39 19.94 20.48
N TYR A 390 13.27 19.30 20.83
CA TYR A 390 13.24 18.13 21.71
C TYR A 390 14.21 17.03 21.25
N TYR A 391 14.23 16.72 19.96
CA TYR A 391 15.15 15.73 19.37
C TYR A 391 16.64 16.09 19.61
N ARG A 392 16.99 17.37 19.55
CA ARG A 392 18.37 17.84 19.81
C ARG A 392 18.70 17.89 21.30
N GLU A 393 17.71 18.17 22.15
CA GLU A 393 17.84 18.21 23.61
C GLU A 393 17.98 16.81 24.22
N HIS A 394 17.41 15.80 23.57
CA HIS A 394 17.34 14.42 24.06
C HIS A 394 17.94 13.37 23.10
N PRO A 395 19.18 13.54 22.61
CA PRO A 395 19.77 12.63 21.62
C PRO A 395 19.87 11.17 22.12
N GLU A 396 19.98 10.96 23.43
CA GLU A 396 20.00 9.63 24.06
C GLU A 396 18.75 8.80 23.75
N LYS A 397 17.58 9.43 23.58
CA LYS A 397 16.33 8.72 23.28
C LYS A 397 16.32 8.10 21.89
N PHE A 398 17.04 8.72 20.95
CA PHE A 398 16.96 8.40 19.52
C PHE A 398 18.18 7.65 18.99
N ARG A 399 19.28 7.60 19.75
CA ARG A 399 20.47 6.81 19.40
C ARG A 399 20.16 5.34 19.27
N ILE A 400 20.81 4.70 18.31
CA ILE A 400 20.74 3.26 18.08
C ILE A 400 21.54 2.56 19.19
N THR A 401 20.91 1.66 19.95
CA THR A 401 21.55 0.90 21.04
C THR A 401 21.61 -0.60 20.80
#